data_AF-A0A2T3FUZ3-F1
#
_entry.id   AF-A0A2T3FUZ3-F1
#
_cell.length_a   1.000
_cell.length_b   1.000
_cell.length_c   1.000
_cell.angle_alpha   90.00
_cell.angle_beta   90.00
_cell.angle_gamma   90.00
#
_symmetry.space_group_name_H-M   'P 1'
#
loop_
_entity.id
_entity.type
_entity.pdbx_description
1 polymer ?
#
loop_
_entity_poly.entity_id
_entity_poly.type
_entity_poly.pdbx_seq_one_letter_code
_entity_poly.pdbx_strand_id
1 'polypeptide(L)' 'MERYTYEITFTRLDGQPDEIQQHTSEELARECFRLFDEPDSAEMYSKIEFSRHDWETGMDEILETMTF' A
#
# COMPACT_ATOMS: atom_id res chain seq x y z
N MET A 1 8.26 20.07 4.70
CA MET A 1 8.38 18.60 4.65
C MET A 1 6.98 18.06 4.71
N GLU A 2 6.63 17.14 3.83
CA GLU A 2 5.34 16.44 3.90
C GLU A 2 5.26 15.69 5.25
N ARG A 3 4.19 15.94 6.00
CA ARG A 3 3.96 15.32 7.32
C ARG A 3 3.66 13.83 7.17
N TYR A 4 2.97 13.47 6.10
CA TYR A 4 2.52 12.12 5.83
C TYR A 4 3.25 11.58 4.60
N THR A 5 3.60 10.31 4.66
CA THR A 5 3.98 9.50 3.50
C THR A 5 3.01 8.34 3.42
N TYR A 6 2.65 7.93 2.23
CA TYR A 6 1.68 6.89 1.97
C TYR A 6 2.41 5.71 1.37
N GLU A 7 2.19 4.51 1.90
CA GLU A 7 2.94 3.32 1.54
C GLU A 7 1.98 2.22 1.13
N ILE A 8 2.23 1.62 -0.03
CA ILE A 8 1.51 0.48 -0.54
C ILE A 8 2.44 -0.72 -0.44
N THR A 9 2.12 -1.68 0.42
CA THR A 9 2.88 -2.90 0.62
C THR A 9 2.21 -4.05 -0.13
N PHE A 10 2.95 -4.66 -1.05
CA PHE A 10 2.50 -5.80 -1.84
C PHE A 10 2.98 -7.09 -1.19
N THR A 11 2.06 -7.98 -0.86
CA THR A 11 2.35 -9.30 -0.29
C THR A 11 2.11 -10.36 -1.35
N ARG A 12 3.13 -11.15 -1.67
CA ARG A 12 3.02 -12.26 -2.62
C ARG A 12 2.08 -13.36 -2.12
N LEU A 13 1.75 -14.30 -2.98
CA LEU A 13 1.06 -15.54 -2.62
C LEU A 13 1.78 -16.36 -1.53
N ASP A 14 3.11 -16.25 -1.40
CA ASP A 14 3.89 -16.92 -0.35
C ASP A 14 3.76 -16.23 1.02
N GLY A 15 3.03 -15.10 1.12
CA GLY A 15 2.88 -14.33 2.35
C GLY A 15 4.06 -13.42 2.69
N GLN A 16 5.06 -13.34 1.81
CA GLN A 16 6.20 -12.43 1.96
C GLN A 16 5.92 -11.08 1.30
N PRO A 17 6.40 -9.97 1.89
CA PRO A 17 6.39 -8.68 1.21
C PRO A 17 7.29 -8.74 -0.03
N ASP A 18 6.76 -8.36 -1.18
CA ASP A 18 7.49 -8.30 -2.45
C ASP A 18 8.05 -6.90 -2.70
N GLU A 19 7.14 -5.92 -2.71
CA GLU A 19 7.41 -4.55 -3.07
C GLU A 19 6.70 -3.61 -2.10
N ILE A 20 7.32 -2.47 -1.81
CA ILE A 20 6.72 -1.38 -1.05
C ILE A 20 6.86 -0.12 -1.90
N GLN A 21 5.72 0.48 -2.26
CA GLN A 21 5.69 1.74 -3.00
C GLN A 21 5.36 2.89 -2.05
N GLN A 22 6.30 3.82 -1.89
CA GLN A 22 6.10 5.03 -1.10
C GLN A 22 5.70 6.21 -1.99
N HIS A 23 4.70 6.95 -1.56
CA HIS A 23 4.13 8.10 -2.24
C HIS A 23 4.02 9.26 -1.26
N THR A 24 4.27 10.48 -1.74
CA THR A 24 4.12 11.67 -0.89
C THR A 24 2.70 12.25 -0.92
N SER A 25 1.86 11.82 -1.87
CA SER A 25 0.46 12.23 -2.02
C SER A 25 -0.51 11.07 -1.84
N GLU A 26 -1.56 11.28 -1.03
CA GLU A 26 -2.61 10.29 -0.80
C GLU A 26 -3.33 9.93 -2.10
N GLU A 27 -3.68 10.94 -2.90
CA GLU A 27 -4.44 10.77 -4.13
C GLU A 27 -3.71 9.86 -5.13
N LEU A 28 -2.40 10.07 -5.30
CA LEU A 28 -1.56 9.25 -6.17
C LEU A 28 -1.45 7.81 -5.66
N ALA A 29 -1.21 7.64 -4.36
CA ALA A 29 -1.10 6.32 -3.76
C ALA A 29 -2.42 5.54 -3.85
N ARG A 30 -3.55 6.24 -3.63
CA ARG A 30 -4.88 5.65 -3.71
C ARG A 30 -5.30 5.32 -5.14
N GLU A 31 -4.90 6.14 -6.12
CA GLU A 31 -5.04 5.75 -7.54
C GLU A 31 -4.21 4.52 -7.86
N CYS A 32 -2.93 4.48 -7.47
CA CYS A 32 -2.08 3.30 -7.64
C CYS A 32 -2.70 2.05 -7.00
N PHE A 33 -3.15 2.15 -5.75
CA PHE A 33 -3.77 1.03 -5.04
C PHE A 33 -5.01 0.49 -5.76
N ARG A 34 -5.88 1.36 -6.28
CA ARG A 34 -7.09 0.94 -7.02
C ARG A 34 -6.77 0.34 -8.39
N LEU A 35 -5.64 0.67 -9.00
CA LEU A 35 -5.21 0.00 -10.23
C LEU A 35 -4.95 -1.49 -10.00
N PHE A 36 -4.57 -1.88 -8.78
CA PHE A 36 -4.35 -3.29 -8.45
C PHE A 36 -5.62 -4.04 -8.01
N ASP A 37 -6.78 -3.38 -7.91
CA ASP A 37 -8.09 -4.02 -7.63
C ASP A 37 -8.63 -4.77 -8.86
N GLU A 38 -7.79 -5.60 -9.46
CA GLU A 38 -8.12 -6.37 -10.65
C GLU A 38 -7.75 -7.86 -10.47
N PRO A 39 -8.48 -8.78 -11.10
CA PRO A 39 -8.27 -10.22 -10.91
C PRO A 39 -6.89 -10.71 -11.32
N ASP A 40 -6.18 -9.98 -12.19
CA ASP A 40 -4.79 -10.30 -12.59
C ASP A 40 -3.82 -10.12 -11.41
N SER A 41 -4.06 -9.10 -10.57
CA SER A 41 -3.24 -8.85 -9.37
C SER A 41 -3.36 -9.98 -8.33
N ALA A 42 -4.51 -10.65 -8.26
CA ALA A 42 -4.73 -11.81 -7.41
C ALA A 42 -3.86 -13.02 -7.79
N GLU A 43 -3.40 -13.09 -9.04
CA GLU A 43 -2.51 -14.17 -9.50
C GLU A 43 -1.05 -13.94 -9.04
N MET A 44 -0.69 -12.71 -8.67
CA MET A 44 0.66 -12.33 -8.24
C MET A 44 0.76 -12.05 -6.74
N TYR A 45 -0.26 -11.41 -6.16
CA TYR A 45 -0.29 -10.94 -4.79
C TYR A 45 -1.49 -11.52 -4.04
N SER A 46 -1.27 -11.94 -2.79
CA SER A 46 -2.35 -12.39 -1.91
C SER A 46 -2.98 -11.22 -1.16
N LYS A 47 -2.19 -10.18 -0.89
CA LYS A 47 -2.64 -9.02 -0.13
C LYS A 47 -1.88 -7.78 -0.56
N ILE A 48 -2.57 -6.64 -0.60
CA ILE A 48 -1.98 -5.32 -0.78
C ILE A 48 -2.48 -4.45 0.38
N GLU A 49 -1.55 -3.83 1.10
CA GLU A 49 -1.83 -2.98 2.26
C GLU A 49 -1.52 -1.53 1.92
N PHE A 50 -2.49 -0.65 2.13
CA PHE A 50 -2.31 0.79 2.00
C PHE A 50 -2.21 1.41 3.40
N SER A 51 -1.06 2.00 3.69
CA SER A 51 -0.76 2.60 4.98
C SER A 51 -0.26 4.03 4.81
N ARG A 52 -0.31 4.80 5.89
CA ARG A 52 0.20 6.16 5.97
C ARG A 52 1.16 6.25 7.13
N HIS A 53 2.41 6.57 6.83
CA HIS A 53 3.42 6.93 7.79
C HIS A 53 3.27 8.40 8.19
N ASP A 54 3.03 8.67 9.47
CA ASP A 54 3.08 10.01 10.04
C ASP A 54 4.47 10.31 10.60
N TRP A 55 5.22 11.18 9.93
CA TRP A 55 6.58 11.56 10.34
C TRP A 55 6.62 12.44 11.59
N GLU A 56 5.48 12.98 12.02
CA GLU A 56 5.41 13.81 13.22
C GLU A 56 5.36 12.97 14.51
N THR A 57 4.57 11.89 14.50
CA THR A 57 4.41 10.95 15.61
C THR A 57 5.27 9.69 15.45
N GLY A 58 5.76 9.42 14.23
CA GLY A 58 6.50 8.21 13.88
C GLY A 58 5.61 6.96 13.89
N MET A 59 4.32 7.12 13.58
CA MET A 59 3.34 6.04 13.61
C MET A 59 2.82 5.72 12.21
N ASP A 60 2.75 4.44 11.90
CA ASP A 60 2.13 3.91 10.69
C ASP A 60 0.65 3.61 10.96
N GLU A 61 -0.22 4.17 10.14
CA GLU A 61 -1.66 3.90 10.15
C GLU A 61 -2.07 3.15 8.89
N ILE A 62 -2.62 1.94 9.02
CA ILE A 62 -3.18 1.22 7.88
C ILE A 62 -4.51 1.88 7.51
N LEU A 63 -4.57 2.45 6.32
CA LEU A 63 -5.76 3.12 5.78
C LEU A 63 -6.71 2.11 5.13
N GLU A 64 -6.17 1.19 4.33
CA GLU A 64 -6.95 0.22 3.58
C GLU A 64 -6.16 -1.08 3.39
N THR A 65 -6.86 -2.19 3.25
CA THR A 65 -6.24 -3.48 2.99
C THR A 65 -7.09 -4.23 1.99
N MET A 66 -6.45 -4.70 0.93
CA MET A 66 -7.04 -5.46 -0.14
C MET A 66 -6.48 -6.87 -0.09
N THR A 67 -7.37 -7.85 -0.04
CA THR A 67 -7.01 -9.27 -0.02
C THR A 67 -7.70 -9.96 -1.17
N PHE A 68 -6.97 -10.82 -1.86
CA PHE A 68 -7.45 -11.56 -3.02
C PHE A 68 -7.61 -13.06 -2.72
#